data_AF-A0A3B8HWT8-F1
#
_entry.id   AF-A0A3B8HWT8-F1
#
_cell.length_a   1.000
_cell.length_b   1.000
_cell.length_c   1.000
_cell.angle_alpha   90.00
_cell.angle_beta   90.00
_cell.angle_gamma   90.00
#
_symmetry.space_group_name_H-M   'P 1'
#
loop_
_entity.id
_entity.type
_entity.pdbx_description
1 polymer ?
#
loop_
_entity_poly.entity_id
_entity_poly.type
_entity_poly.pdbx_seq_one_letter_code
_entity_poly.pdbx_strand_id
1 'polypeptide(L)'
;MESSTYKRYLWIFFGLLLGVMAASYIINTLTTPQPAKPRGFDNELGTAYVTVHDTDGNLILQTGLPVTVNDEYISAEDIHYIIIRVDGDQALARRKSEYSARTETVPAATLSYPNNVILRTAGKKLAVYHTHNDESYLLTSGKSAEPPDGDILKVGDSMVEALRRSGFTVIHNKENHNPHDINAYNRSRRTAVKLLKNSPEAIFDIHRDSAPLSAYLTTINGVETAQVMIVIGRSNPNMKANLDFARQVKATADNIYPGLMRGIYMGKGDYNQDLYPQALLFEIGTDKGSLTIASNAARLLSDVVT
;
A
#
# COMPACT_ATOMS: atom_id res chain seq x y z
N MET A 1 -18.62 -0.23 -61.48
CA MET A 1 -17.88 -1.45 -61.04
C MET A 1 -16.90 -1.19 -59.88
N GLU A 2 -16.48 0.05 -59.59
CA GLU A 2 -15.47 0.36 -58.56
C GLU A 2 -15.93 0.24 -57.09
N SER A 3 -17.22 0.41 -56.80
CA SER A 3 -17.77 0.36 -55.43
C SER A 3 -17.61 -1.00 -54.73
N SER A 4 -17.62 -2.09 -55.50
CA SER A 4 -17.47 -3.46 -54.98
C SER A 4 -16.05 -3.73 -54.48
N THR A 5 -15.06 -3.23 -55.22
CA THR A 5 -13.63 -3.45 -54.93
C THR A 5 -13.23 -2.73 -53.63
N TYR A 6 -13.70 -1.49 -53.44
CA TYR A 6 -13.43 -0.71 -52.22
C TYR A 6 -14.00 -1.38 -50.97
N LYS A 7 -15.25 -1.86 -51.02
CA LYS A 7 -15.85 -2.61 -49.91
C LYS A 7 -15.06 -3.87 -49.58
N ARG A 8 -14.57 -4.60 -50.58
CA ARG A 8 -13.76 -5.80 -50.39
C ARG A 8 -12.41 -5.47 -49.71
N TYR A 9 -11.74 -4.40 -50.11
CA TYR A 9 -10.50 -3.95 -49.44
C TYR A 9 -10.76 -3.51 -48.00
N LEU A 10 -11.88 -2.84 -47.73
CA LEU A 10 -12.26 -2.44 -46.38
C LEU A 10 -12.47 -3.66 -45.47
N TRP A 11 -13.19 -4.69 -45.94
CA TRP A 11 -13.39 -5.93 -45.21
C TRP A 11 -12.08 -6.71 -44.97
N ILE A 12 -11.19 -6.73 -45.96
CA ILE A 12 -9.86 -7.34 -45.81
C ILE A 12 -9.02 -6.57 -44.78
N PHE A 13 -9.04 -5.23 -44.81
CA PHE A 13 -8.32 -4.39 -43.86
C PHE A 13 -8.81 -4.60 -42.42
N PHE A 14 -10.12 -4.54 -42.18
CA PHE A 14 -10.67 -4.76 -40.84
C PHE A 14 -10.51 -6.22 -40.37
N GLY A 15 -10.62 -7.20 -41.26
CA GLY A 15 -10.35 -8.60 -40.95
C GLY A 15 -8.89 -8.84 -40.55
N LEU A 16 -7.95 -8.22 -41.27
CA LEU A 16 -6.52 -8.27 -40.94
C LEU A 16 -6.23 -7.53 -39.63
N LEU A 17 -6.80 -6.34 -39.42
CA LEU A 17 -6.65 -5.57 -38.18
C LEU A 17 -7.20 -6.35 -36.96
N LEU A 18 -8.40 -6.93 -37.06
CA LEU A 18 -8.97 -7.78 -36.03
C LEU A 18 -8.13 -9.04 -35.79
N GLY A 19 -7.58 -9.64 -36.85
CA GLY A 19 -6.64 -10.76 -36.75
C GLY A 19 -5.37 -10.39 -35.99
N VAL A 20 -4.77 -9.24 -36.29
CA VAL A 20 -3.59 -8.72 -35.57
C VAL A 20 -3.94 -8.38 -34.12
N MET A 21 -5.09 -7.74 -33.86
CA MET A 21 -5.52 -7.45 -32.50
C MET A 21 -5.80 -8.72 -31.68
N ALA A 22 -6.45 -9.72 -32.26
CA ALA A 22 -6.71 -11.00 -31.61
C ALA A 22 -5.42 -11.78 -31.35
N ALA A 23 -4.51 -11.84 -32.33
CA ALA A 23 -3.20 -12.45 -32.16
C ALA A 23 -2.37 -11.71 -31.10
N SER A 24 -2.36 -10.38 -31.12
CA SER A 24 -1.69 -9.56 -30.12
C SER A 24 -2.29 -9.74 -28.73
N TYR A 25 -3.62 -9.88 -28.62
CA TYR A 25 -4.30 -10.17 -27.37
C TYR A 25 -3.93 -11.56 -26.85
N ILE A 26 -3.97 -12.59 -27.71
CA ILE A 26 -3.61 -13.97 -27.35
C ILE A 26 -2.13 -14.05 -26.93
N ILE A 27 -1.21 -13.47 -27.72
CA ILE A 27 0.21 -13.41 -27.38
C ILE A 27 0.38 -12.70 -26.04
N ASN A 28 -0.24 -11.53 -25.85
CA ASN A 28 -0.19 -10.80 -24.58
C ASN A 28 -0.72 -11.66 -23.42
N THR A 29 -1.81 -12.41 -23.59
CA THR A 29 -2.33 -13.29 -22.52
C THR A 29 -1.42 -14.48 -22.24
N LEU A 30 -0.70 -15.01 -23.25
CA LEU A 30 0.23 -16.14 -23.10
C LEU A 30 1.59 -15.70 -22.55
N THR A 31 2.02 -14.47 -22.80
CA THR A 31 3.35 -13.95 -22.40
C THR A 31 3.31 -13.08 -21.15
N THR A 32 2.14 -12.59 -20.72
CA THR A 32 2.04 -11.77 -19.50
C THR A 32 2.19 -12.68 -18.28
N PRO A 33 3.21 -12.47 -17.43
CA PRO A 33 3.31 -13.18 -16.16
C PRO A 33 2.05 -12.90 -15.34
N GLN A 34 1.36 -13.96 -14.94
CA GLN A 34 0.24 -13.85 -14.02
C GLN A 34 0.76 -13.34 -12.66
N PRO A 35 0.02 -12.46 -11.97
CA PRO A 35 0.35 -12.10 -10.60
C PRO A 35 0.47 -13.34 -9.70
N ALA A 36 1.38 -13.29 -8.75
CA ALA A 36 1.41 -14.17 -7.60
C ALA A 36 0.14 -13.85 -6.82
N LYS A 37 -0.62 -14.87 -6.44
CA LYS A 37 -2.02 -14.67 -6.02
C LYS A 37 -2.07 -14.09 -4.62
N PRO A 38 -2.59 -12.87 -4.46
CA PRO A 38 -3.78 -12.69 -3.61
C PRO A 38 -4.77 -11.57 -4.07
N ARG A 39 -6.00 -11.95 -4.45
CA ARG A 39 -7.28 -11.41 -3.94
C ARG A 39 -8.45 -12.36 -4.29
N GLY A 40 -9.37 -12.58 -3.33
CA GLY A 40 -10.69 -13.21 -3.49
C GLY A 40 -10.72 -14.75 -3.46
N PHE A 41 -10.36 -15.37 -2.33
CA PHE A 41 -10.22 -16.82 -2.18
C PHE A 41 -11.42 -17.64 -2.71
N ASP A 42 -11.11 -18.58 -3.63
CA ASP A 42 -11.65 -19.94 -3.72
C ASP A 42 -10.71 -20.80 -4.60
N ASN A 43 -9.92 -21.68 -3.95
CA ASN A 43 -9.55 -23.07 -4.33
C ASN A 43 -8.28 -23.58 -3.60
N GLU A 44 -8.53 -24.49 -2.66
CA GLU A 44 -7.79 -25.57 -1.98
C GLU A 44 -6.26 -25.82 -2.09
N LEU A 45 -5.43 -25.03 -2.77
CA LEU A 45 -4.00 -25.40 -2.97
C LEU A 45 -2.95 -24.27 -2.82
N GLY A 46 -3.31 -23.04 -2.42
CA GLY A 46 -2.36 -21.91 -2.29
C GLY A 46 -2.35 -21.24 -0.91
N THR A 47 -1.21 -20.64 -0.52
CA THR A 47 -1.11 -19.87 0.73
C THR A 47 -1.81 -18.50 0.63
N ALA A 48 -2.16 -17.90 1.77
CA ALA A 48 -2.86 -16.61 1.85
C ALA A 48 -1.97 -15.38 1.62
N TYR A 49 -0.73 -15.59 1.16
CA TYR A 49 0.30 -14.59 0.98
C TYR A 49 1.31 -15.07 -0.06
N VAL A 50 2.10 -14.16 -0.59
CA VAL A 50 3.22 -14.43 -1.50
C VAL A 50 4.51 -14.34 -0.72
N THR A 51 5.44 -15.26 -0.97
CA THR A 51 6.80 -15.26 -0.41
C THR A 51 7.81 -14.85 -1.47
N VAL A 52 8.57 -13.81 -1.20
CA VAL A 52 9.59 -13.26 -2.11
C VAL A 52 10.98 -13.58 -1.57
N HIS A 53 11.79 -14.26 -2.38
CA HIS A 53 13.20 -14.50 -2.09
C HIS A 53 14.10 -13.66 -3.02
N ASP A 54 15.32 -13.35 -2.59
CA ASP A 54 16.35 -12.82 -3.49
C ASP A 54 17.04 -13.93 -4.30
N THR A 55 17.98 -13.54 -5.17
CA THR A 55 18.77 -14.46 -6.00
C THR A 55 19.68 -15.39 -5.20
N ASP A 56 19.97 -15.06 -3.93
CA ASP A 56 20.81 -15.84 -3.03
C ASP A 56 19.96 -16.79 -2.15
N GLY A 57 18.63 -16.75 -2.30
CA GLY A 57 17.69 -17.58 -1.56
C GLY A 57 17.26 -17.00 -0.21
N ASN A 58 17.61 -15.75 0.10
CA ASN A 58 17.19 -15.11 1.34
C ASN A 58 15.74 -14.66 1.25
N LEU A 59 14.98 -14.83 2.33
CA LEU A 59 13.62 -14.30 2.44
C LEU A 59 13.65 -12.77 2.51
N ILE A 60 12.94 -12.10 1.61
CA ILE A 60 12.92 -10.63 1.49
C ILE A 60 11.57 -10.04 1.92
N LEU A 61 10.46 -10.64 1.48
CA LEU A 61 9.12 -10.12 1.73
C LEU A 61 8.11 -11.26 1.81
N GLN A 62 7.14 -11.15 2.71
CA GLN A 62 5.92 -11.96 2.67
C GLN A 62 4.71 -11.04 2.67
N THR A 63 3.80 -11.13 1.71
CA THR A 63 2.69 -10.17 1.65
C THR A 63 1.41 -10.79 1.15
N GLY A 64 0.29 -10.36 1.73
CA GLY A 64 -1.06 -10.60 1.26
C GLY A 64 -1.48 -9.73 0.08
N LEU A 65 -0.56 -8.91 -0.48
CA LEU A 65 -0.78 -8.16 -1.71
C LEU A 65 -0.40 -8.98 -2.95
N PRO A 66 -1.06 -8.75 -4.11
CA PRO A 66 -0.61 -9.28 -5.40
C PRO A 66 0.83 -8.85 -5.69
N VAL A 67 1.65 -9.83 -6.08
CA VAL A 67 3.02 -9.59 -6.52
C VAL A 67 3.13 -9.89 -8.01
N THR A 68 3.60 -8.93 -8.78
CA THR A 68 3.78 -9.04 -10.23
C THR A 68 5.23 -8.77 -10.61
N VAL A 69 5.63 -9.29 -11.78
CA VAL A 69 6.94 -8.94 -12.34
C VAL A 69 7.04 -7.42 -12.51
N ASN A 70 8.21 -6.88 -12.18
CA ASN A 70 8.56 -5.47 -12.08
C ASN A 70 7.99 -4.72 -10.86
N ASP A 71 7.24 -5.37 -9.96
CA ASP A 71 6.98 -4.76 -8.66
C ASP A 71 8.30 -4.51 -7.93
N GLU A 72 8.33 -3.49 -7.08
CA GLU A 72 9.54 -3.07 -6.38
C GLU A 72 9.29 -3.10 -4.88
N TYR A 73 10.35 -3.29 -4.09
CA TYR A 73 10.28 -3.26 -2.64
C TYR A 73 11.54 -2.61 -2.07
N ILE A 74 11.37 -1.59 -1.24
CA ILE A 74 12.44 -1.01 -0.43
C ILE A 74 12.30 -1.60 0.97
N SER A 75 13.27 -2.41 1.39
CA SER A 75 13.22 -3.12 2.67
C SER A 75 13.37 -2.19 3.88
N ALA A 76 13.22 -2.73 5.09
CA ALA A 76 13.48 -2.00 6.33
C ALA A 76 14.91 -1.42 6.36
N GLU A 77 15.89 -2.16 5.81
CA GLU A 77 17.30 -1.79 5.67
C GLU A 77 17.59 -0.92 4.43
N ASP A 78 16.56 -0.35 3.80
CA ASP A 78 16.65 0.50 2.60
C ASP A 78 17.27 -0.17 1.37
N ILE A 79 17.28 -1.50 1.32
CA ILE A 79 17.71 -2.23 0.13
C ILE A 79 16.58 -2.25 -0.88
N HIS A 80 16.87 -1.79 -2.10
CA HIS A 80 15.89 -1.71 -3.17
C HIS A 80 15.91 -2.97 -4.04
N TYR A 81 14.79 -3.68 -4.06
CA TYR A 81 14.55 -4.90 -4.85
C TYR A 81 13.57 -4.66 -6.00
N ILE A 82 13.75 -5.41 -7.07
CA ILE A 82 12.78 -5.54 -8.18
C ILE A 82 12.43 -7.02 -8.38
N ILE A 83 11.13 -7.30 -8.49
CA ILE A 83 10.60 -8.64 -8.77
C ILE A 83 10.89 -9.00 -10.23
N ILE A 84 11.63 -10.08 -10.44
CA ILE A 84 12.04 -10.55 -11.78
C ILE A 84 11.30 -11.81 -12.22
N ARG A 85 10.71 -12.56 -11.28
CA ARG A 85 9.94 -13.76 -11.58
C ARG A 85 8.86 -13.99 -10.53
N VAL A 86 7.75 -14.54 -10.96
CA VAL A 86 6.60 -14.91 -10.14
C VAL A 86 6.16 -16.31 -10.55
N ASP A 87 5.95 -17.18 -9.57
CA ASP A 87 5.51 -18.56 -9.75
C ASP A 87 4.60 -18.98 -8.59
N GLY A 88 3.29 -19.03 -8.83
CA GLY A 88 2.31 -19.38 -7.80
C GLY A 88 2.27 -18.38 -6.64
N ASP A 89 2.63 -18.84 -5.44
CA ASP A 89 2.77 -18.03 -4.22
C ASP A 89 4.24 -17.67 -3.91
N GLN A 90 5.15 -17.93 -4.85
CA GLN A 90 6.56 -17.60 -4.74
C GLN A 90 6.93 -16.50 -5.75
N ALA A 91 7.86 -15.64 -5.36
CA ALA A 91 8.47 -14.67 -6.27
C ALA A 91 9.99 -14.59 -6.04
N LEU A 92 10.71 -14.23 -7.09
CA LEU A 92 12.14 -13.99 -7.07
C LEU A 92 12.38 -12.50 -7.33
N ALA A 93 13.17 -11.88 -6.46
CA ALA A 93 13.64 -10.52 -6.60
C ALA A 93 15.15 -10.48 -6.85
N ARG A 94 15.62 -9.40 -7.46
CA ARG A 94 17.05 -9.03 -7.42
C ARG A 94 17.20 -7.64 -6.84
N ARG A 95 18.38 -7.35 -6.28
CA ARG A 95 18.74 -5.97 -5.93
C ARG A 95 18.79 -5.11 -7.18
N LYS A 96 18.17 -3.94 -7.11
CA LYS A 96 18.26 -2.88 -8.12
C LYS A 96 19.52 -2.09 -7.80
N SER A 97 20.56 -2.25 -8.62
CA SER A 97 21.84 -1.53 -8.47
C SER A 97 21.59 -0.02 -8.31
N GLU A 98 22.16 0.56 -7.27
CA GLU A 98 21.77 1.84 -6.68
C GLU A 98 21.63 3.00 -7.68
N TYR A 99 20.49 3.69 -7.59
CA TYR A 99 20.49 5.14 -7.68
C TYR A 99 21.22 5.61 -6.43
N SER A 100 22.39 6.23 -6.60
CA SER A 100 23.16 6.81 -5.49
C SER A 100 22.22 7.69 -4.68
N ALA A 101 21.90 7.27 -3.45
CA ALA A 101 21.33 8.18 -2.48
C ALA A 101 22.37 9.30 -2.32
N ARG A 102 22.11 10.46 -2.90
CA ARG A 102 22.70 11.68 -2.36
C ARG A 102 22.22 11.70 -0.92
N THR A 103 23.12 11.38 -0.01
CA THR A 103 23.02 11.80 1.38
C THR A 103 23.00 13.32 1.34
N GLU A 104 21.83 13.91 1.13
CA GLU A 104 21.61 15.26 1.60
C GLU A 104 21.60 15.13 3.12
N THR A 105 22.79 15.31 3.69
CA THR A 105 22.97 15.53 5.11
C THR A 105 22.08 16.71 5.47
N VAL A 106 20.89 16.44 5.99
CA VAL A 106 20.13 17.46 6.69
C VAL A 106 21.03 17.88 7.85
N PRO A 107 21.48 19.15 7.91
CA PRO A 107 22.32 19.59 9.01
C PRO A 107 21.59 19.32 10.31
N ALA A 108 22.31 18.84 11.32
CA ALA A 108 21.84 18.71 12.69
C ALA A 108 21.47 20.11 13.23
N ALA A 109 20.29 20.60 12.84
CA ALA A 109 19.74 21.83 13.33
C ALA A 109 19.13 21.53 14.70
N THR A 110 19.96 21.73 15.73
CA THR A 110 19.56 22.14 17.08
C THR A 110 18.39 21.37 17.68
N LEU A 111 18.73 20.38 18.52
CA LEU A 111 17.91 19.93 19.64
C LEU A 111 17.49 21.14 20.49
N SER A 112 16.37 21.75 20.13
CA SER A 112 15.58 22.59 20.99
C SER A 112 14.28 21.84 21.17
N TYR A 113 14.14 21.10 22.27
CA TYR A 113 12.83 20.62 22.70
C TYR A 113 11.90 21.84 22.77
N PRO A 114 10.83 21.92 21.96
CA PRO A 114 9.93 23.03 22.08
C PRO A 114 8.75 22.56 22.93
N ASN A 115 8.56 23.21 24.08
CA ASN A 115 7.22 23.46 24.64
C ASN A 115 6.35 24.35 23.71
N ASN A 116 6.57 24.24 22.39
CA ASN A 116 6.09 25.07 21.30
C ASN A 116 5.78 24.24 20.03
N VAL A 117 5.76 22.90 20.08
CA VAL A 117 5.29 22.04 18.98
C VAL A 117 3.80 22.26 18.68
N ILE A 118 3.01 22.62 19.70
CA ILE A 118 1.57 22.92 19.58
C ILE A 118 1.30 24.09 18.59
N LEU A 119 2.29 24.95 18.31
CA LEU A 119 2.14 26.09 17.39
C LEU A 119 2.39 25.76 15.90
N ARG A 120 2.98 24.60 15.55
CA ARG A 120 3.28 24.25 14.13
C ARG A 120 2.27 23.29 13.49
N THR A 121 1.50 22.56 14.29
CA THR A 121 0.47 21.62 13.83
C THR A 121 -0.94 22.21 13.91
N ALA A 122 -1.14 23.25 14.71
CA ALA A 122 -2.40 23.97 14.83
C ALA A 122 -2.87 24.50 13.46
N GLY A 123 -4.00 23.98 13.00
CA GLY A 123 -4.62 24.36 11.72
C GLY A 123 -4.28 23.45 10.54
N LYS A 124 -3.31 22.53 10.67
CA LYS A 124 -3.06 21.50 9.65
C LYS A 124 -4.16 20.45 9.70
N LYS A 125 -4.66 20.07 8.52
CA LYS A 125 -5.73 19.09 8.36
C LYS A 125 -5.19 17.79 7.80
N LEU A 126 -5.60 16.67 8.37
CA LEU A 126 -5.32 15.33 7.83
C LEU A 126 -6.64 14.62 7.58
N ALA A 127 -6.65 13.72 6.60
CA ALA A 127 -7.79 12.86 6.31
C ALA A 127 -7.40 11.39 6.47
N VAL A 128 -8.26 10.61 7.12
CA VAL A 128 -8.09 9.16 7.30
C VAL A 128 -9.36 8.47 6.81
N TYR A 129 -9.21 7.43 6.01
CA TYR A 129 -10.31 6.60 5.52
C TYR A 129 -9.87 5.14 5.37
N HIS A 130 -10.82 4.29 4.99
CA HIS A 130 -10.62 2.85 4.86
C HIS A 130 -11.29 2.36 3.59
N THR A 131 -10.54 1.85 2.62
CA THR A 131 -11.15 1.21 1.44
C THR A 131 -11.83 -0.12 1.80
N HIS A 132 -11.30 -0.84 2.79
CA HIS A 132 -11.83 -2.14 3.21
C HIS A 132 -12.25 -2.11 4.67
N ASN A 133 -13.47 -1.64 4.92
CA ASN A 133 -13.99 -1.44 6.28
C ASN A 133 -14.10 -2.73 7.09
N ASP A 134 -14.25 -3.88 6.44
CA ASP A 134 -14.48 -5.18 7.07
C ASP A 134 -13.21 -5.80 7.65
N GLU A 135 -12.02 -5.33 7.28
CA GLU A 135 -10.74 -5.93 7.70
C GLU A 135 -10.63 -6.05 9.23
N SER A 136 -10.32 -7.26 9.69
CA SER A 136 -10.27 -7.61 11.12
C SER A 136 -9.05 -8.47 11.47
N TYR A 137 -8.79 -8.63 12.77
CA TYR A 137 -7.63 -9.34 13.32
C TYR A 137 -8.06 -10.63 14.03
N LEU A 138 -7.51 -11.78 13.61
CA LEU A 138 -7.90 -13.10 14.09
C LEU A 138 -7.69 -13.29 15.60
N LEU A 139 -6.59 -12.78 16.16
CA LEU A 139 -6.31 -12.98 17.60
C LEU A 139 -7.21 -12.13 18.51
N THR A 140 -7.98 -11.19 17.94
CA THR A 140 -8.93 -10.36 18.70
C THR A 140 -10.37 -10.79 18.43
N SER A 141 -10.77 -10.85 17.15
CA SER A 141 -12.17 -11.06 16.77
C SER A 141 -12.47 -12.46 16.27
N GLY A 142 -11.46 -13.33 16.16
CA GLY A 142 -11.60 -14.68 15.62
C GLY A 142 -11.88 -14.74 14.11
N LYS A 143 -11.89 -13.58 13.44
CA LYS A 143 -12.21 -13.42 12.01
C LYS A 143 -11.22 -12.47 11.34
N SER A 144 -10.87 -12.73 10.08
CA SER A 144 -10.02 -11.86 9.26
C SER A 144 -10.82 -10.74 8.57
N ALA A 145 -12.14 -10.87 8.51
CA ALA A 145 -13.08 -9.88 8.01
C ALA A 145 -14.44 -9.97 8.74
N GLU A 146 -15.04 -8.84 9.08
CA GLU A 146 -16.37 -8.71 9.68
C GLU A 146 -17.12 -7.54 9.02
N PRO A 147 -17.88 -7.77 7.94
CA PRO A 147 -18.68 -6.72 7.33
C PRO A 147 -19.89 -6.37 8.20
N PRO A 148 -20.34 -5.11 8.21
CA PRO A 148 -19.79 -3.99 7.44
C PRO A 148 -18.51 -3.38 8.05
N ASP A 149 -18.31 -3.55 9.35
CA ASP A 149 -17.33 -2.81 10.14
C ASP A 149 -16.45 -3.77 10.96
N GLY A 150 -15.20 -3.88 10.53
CA GLY A 150 -14.17 -4.67 11.17
C GLY A 150 -13.30 -3.89 12.15
N ASP A 151 -12.30 -4.58 12.70
CA ASP A 151 -11.37 -3.98 13.67
C ASP A 151 -10.48 -2.87 13.07
N ILE A 152 -10.31 -2.82 11.74
CA ILE A 152 -9.49 -1.79 11.09
C ILE A 152 -9.97 -0.36 11.40
N LEU A 153 -11.27 -0.17 11.63
CA LEU A 153 -11.82 1.13 12.03
C LEU A 153 -11.30 1.57 13.40
N LYS A 154 -11.07 0.63 14.33
CA LYS A 154 -10.50 0.90 15.66
C LYS A 154 -8.99 1.19 15.60
N VAL A 155 -8.29 0.61 14.61
CA VAL A 155 -6.91 0.99 14.29
C VAL A 155 -6.87 2.43 13.78
N GLY A 156 -7.78 2.77 12.86
CA GLY A 156 -8.00 4.16 12.40
C GLY A 156 -8.29 5.12 13.56
N ASP A 157 -9.17 4.73 14.49
CA ASP A 157 -9.48 5.52 15.69
C ASP A 157 -8.22 5.79 16.52
N SER A 158 -7.40 4.77 16.76
CA SER A 158 -6.15 4.90 17.53
C SER A 158 -5.18 5.88 16.87
N MET A 159 -5.04 5.84 15.54
CA MET A 159 -4.22 6.80 14.79
C MET A 159 -4.77 8.22 14.91
N VAL A 160 -6.07 8.40 14.65
CA VAL A 160 -6.77 9.69 14.65
C VAL A 160 -6.73 10.36 16.01
N GLU A 161 -6.95 9.60 17.08
CA GLU A 161 -6.84 10.11 18.45
C GLU A 161 -5.42 10.61 18.77
N ALA A 162 -4.38 9.87 18.35
CA ALA A 162 -3.00 10.30 18.54
C ALA A 162 -2.67 11.57 17.75
N LEU A 163 -3.07 11.65 16.47
CA LEU A 163 -2.89 12.85 15.65
C LEU A 163 -3.61 14.08 16.23
N ARG A 164 -4.83 13.90 16.76
CA ARG A 164 -5.57 14.98 17.43
C ARG A 164 -4.88 15.45 18.70
N ARG A 165 -4.32 14.52 19.50
CA ARG A 165 -3.50 14.88 20.68
C ARG A 165 -2.25 15.67 20.29
N SER A 166 -1.69 15.42 19.11
CA SER A 166 -0.56 16.16 18.53
C SER A 166 -0.96 17.50 17.86
N GLY A 167 -2.23 17.90 17.94
CA GLY A 167 -2.71 19.23 17.51
C GLY A 167 -3.30 19.30 16.10
N PHE A 168 -3.42 18.19 15.38
CA PHE A 168 -4.02 18.17 14.03
C PHE A 168 -5.55 18.20 14.07
N THR A 169 -6.14 18.85 13.07
CA THR A 169 -7.55 18.64 12.74
C THR A 169 -7.68 17.43 11.83
N VAL A 170 -8.23 16.32 12.34
CA VAL A 170 -8.32 15.07 11.58
C VAL A 170 -9.75 14.74 11.20
N ILE A 171 -9.99 14.59 9.90
CA ILE A 171 -11.26 14.10 9.34
C ILE A 171 -11.14 12.59 9.16
N HIS A 172 -11.78 11.84 10.06
CA HIS A 172 -11.85 10.39 9.97
C HIS A 172 -13.17 10.00 9.31
N ASN A 173 -13.09 9.43 8.11
CA ASN A 173 -14.26 8.95 7.39
C ASN A 173 -14.36 7.42 7.48
N LYS A 174 -15.45 6.95 8.07
CA LYS A 174 -15.79 5.54 8.25
C LYS A 174 -16.91 5.06 7.32
N GLU A 175 -17.15 5.78 6.21
CA GLU A 175 -18.13 5.35 5.20
C GLU A 175 -17.81 3.92 4.75
N ASN A 176 -18.85 3.10 4.65
CA ASN A 176 -18.70 1.69 4.30
C ASN A 176 -18.50 1.52 2.78
N HIS A 177 -17.43 0.83 2.39
CA HIS A 177 -17.09 0.52 1.01
C HIS A 177 -17.19 -0.98 0.69
N ASN A 178 -17.85 -1.78 1.54
CA ASN A 178 -18.17 -3.17 1.25
C ASN A 178 -19.06 -3.33 0.00
N PRO A 179 -19.06 -4.52 -0.65
CA PRO A 179 -18.29 -5.73 -0.31
C PRO A 179 -16.76 -5.57 -0.52
N HIS A 180 -15.94 -6.39 0.14
CA HIS A 180 -14.49 -6.42 -0.09
C HIS A 180 -14.15 -7.07 -1.45
N ASP A 181 -14.49 -6.38 -2.54
CA ASP A 181 -14.35 -6.84 -3.92
C ASP A 181 -13.47 -5.88 -4.75
N ILE A 182 -13.36 -6.17 -6.06
CA ILE A 182 -12.62 -5.31 -7.00
C ILE A 182 -13.20 -3.88 -7.09
N ASN A 183 -14.46 -3.69 -6.72
CA ASN A 183 -15.14 -2.40 -6.77
C ASN A 183 -15.02 -1.58 -5.47
N ALA A 184 -14.39 -2.11 -4.42
CA ALA A 184 -14.16 -1.37 -3.17
C ALA A 184 -13.43 -0.05 -3.42
N TYR A 185 -12.38 -0.07 -4.24
CA TYR A 185 -11.68 1.17 -4.63
C TYR A 185 -12.57 2.14 -5.42
N ASN A 186 -13.48 1.66 -6.28
CA ASN A 186 -14.43 2.55 -6.97
C ASN A 186 -15.38 3.26 -5.99
N ARG A 187 -15.72 2.60 -4.87
CA ARG A 187 -16.55 3.18 -3.81
C ARG A 187 -15.74 4.14 -2.95
N SER A 188 -14.58 3.72 -2.47
CA SER A 188 -13.71 4.53 -1.61
C SER A 188 -13.14 5.75 -2.32
N ARG A 189 -12.94 5.69 -3.64
CA ARG A 189 -12.58 6.85 -4.46
C ARG A 189 -13.53 8.03 -4.28
N ARG A 190 -14.84 7.77 -4.21
CA ARG A 190 -15.84 8.85 -3.99
C ARG A 190 -15.68 9.49 -2.62
N THR A 191 -15.30 8.70 -1.62
CA THR A 191 -14.98 9.18 -0.27
C THR A 191 -13.69 9.99 -0.26
N ALA A 192 -12.62 9.50 -0.88
CA ALA A 192 -11.35 10.23 -1.02
C ALA A 192 -11.55 11.60 -1.71
N VAL A 193 -12.30 11.65 -2.82
CA VAL A 193 -12.63 12.91 -3.51
C VAL A 193 -13.41 13.87 -2.61
N LYS A 194 -14.34 13.38 -1.78
CA LYS A 194 -15.06 14.23 -0.81
C LYS A 194 -14.12 14.76 0.27
N LEU A 195 -13.21 13.93 0.76
CA LEU A 195 -12.22 14.31 1.78
C LEU A 195 -11.31 15.43 1.29
N LEU A 196 -10.82 15.34 0.05
CA LEU A 196 -9.93 16.34 -0.54
C LEU A 196 -10.56 17.74 -0.64
N LYS A 197 -11.90 17.86 -0.68
CA LYS A 197 -12.58 19.17 -0.62
C LYS A 197 -12.31 19.94 0.66
N ASN A 198 -11.88 19.26 1.73
CA ASN A 198 -11.52 19.88 2.99
C ASN A 198 -10.09 20.42 3.02
N SER A 199 -9.35 20.30 1.90
CA SER A 199 -7.94 20.69 1.75
C SER A 199 -7.05 20.10 2.85
N PRO A 200 -7.02 18.77 3.03
CA PRO A 200 -6.05 18.14 3.92
C PRO A 200 -4.63 18.28 3.35
N GLU A 201 -3.64 18.34 4.23
CA GLU A 201 -2.21 18.26 3.88
C GLU A 201 -1.88 16.86 3.36
N ALA A 202 -2.45 15.81 3.96
CA ALA A 202 -2.27 14.43 3.52
C ALA A 202 -3.54 13.60 3.76
N ILE A 203 -3.69 12.52 2.98
CA ILE A 203 -4.78 11.56 3.11
C ILE A 203 -4.23 10.14 3.25
N PHE A 204 -4.77 9.39 4.21
CA PHE A 204 -4.29 8.05 4.55
C PHE A 204 -5.40 7.02 4.42
N ASP A 205 -5.13 5.96 3.66
CA ASP A 205 -5.96 4.75 3.57
C ASP A 205 -5.37 3.67 4.48
N ILE A 206 -6.13 3.25 5.48
CA ILE A 206 -5.63 2.36 6.54
C ILE A 206 -6.17 0.94 6.34
N HIS A 207 -5.23 0.02 6.18
CA HIS A 207 -5.43 -1.40 5.90
C HIS A 207 -4.63 -2.31 6.85
N ARG A 208 -4.84 -3.62 6.70
CA ARG A 208 -4.01 -4.69 7.29
C ARG A 208 -3.66 -5.76 6.25
N ASP A 209 -2.43 -6.27 6.32
CA ASP A 209 -1.94 -7.31 5.39
C ASP A 209 -2.49 -8.71 5.75
N SER A 210 -2.14 -9.76 5.01
CA SER A 210 -2.45 -11.17 5.34
C SER A 210 -1.24 -12.10 5.37
N ALA A 211 -0.03 -11.54 5.50
CA ALA A 211 1.20 -12.29 5.69
C ALA A 211 1.24 -13.02 7.05
N PRO A 212 2.17 -13.97 7.27
CA PRO A 212 2.36 -14.59 8.59
C PRO A 212 2.64 -13.56 9.69
N LEU A 213 2.19 -13.83 10.92
CA LEU A 213 2.41 -12.94 12.07
C LEU A 213 3.90 -12.61 12.28
N SER A 214 4.78 -13.60 12.08
CA SER A 214 6.23 -13.43 12.21
C SER A 214 6.82 -12.38 11.25
N ALA A 215 6.13 -12.06 10.16
CA ALA A 215 6.58 -11.07 9.19
C ALA A 215 6.24 -9.63 9.58
N TYR A 216 5.40 -9.44 10.61
CA TYR A 216 4.90 -8.14 11.08
C TYR A 216 5.08 -7.90 12.57
N LEU A 217 5.28 -8.93 13.39
CA LEU A 217 5.44 -8.77 14.83
C LEU A 217 6.80 -8.14 15.15
N THR A 218 6.79 -7.09 15.97
CA THR A 218 8.02 -6.43 16.45
C THR A 218 7.82 -5.90 17.88
N THR A 219 8.86 -5.29 18.44
CA THR A 219 8.82 -4.62 19.74
C THR A 219 9.46 -3.25 19.60
N ILE A 220 8.74 -2.20 19.97
CA ILE A 220 9.25 -0.83 19.99
C ILE A 220 9.19 -0.32 21.42
N ASN A 221 10.33 0.14 21.94
CA ASN A 221 10.46 0.63 23.32
C ASN A 221 9.96 -0.39 24.38
N GLY A 222 10.19 -1.68 24.15
CA GLY A 222 9.78 -2.77 25.05
C GLY A 222 8.29 -3.14 24.99
N VAL A 223 7.52 -2.51 24.09
CA VAL A 223 6.09 -2.82 23.87
C VAL A 223 5.92 -3.60 22.58
N GLU A 224 5.24 -4.73 22.67
CA GLU A 224 4.86 -5.53 21.50
C GLU A 224 3.95 -4.72 20.57
N THR A 225 4.30 -4.70 19.29
CA THR A 225 3.63 -3.90 18.27
C THR A 225 3.71 -4.58 16.90
N ALA A 226 2.92 -4.10 15.95
CA ALA A 226 3.05 -4.48 14.55
C ALA A 226 4.03 -3.54 13.82
N GLN A 227 4.66 -4.06 12.78
CA GLN A 227 5.32 -3.24 11.76
C GLN A 227 4.29 -2.62 10.80
N VAL A 228 4.69 -1.58 10.10
CA VAL A 228 3.89 -0.88 9.09
C VAL A 228 4.58 -0.98 7.73
N MET A 229 3.81 -1.32 6.69
CA MET A 229 4.28 -1.26 5.30
C MET A 229 3.53 -0.18 4.54
N ILE A 230 4.26 0.64 3.79
CA ILE A 230 3.65 1.62 2.88
C ILE A 230 3.46 0.95 1.52
N VAL A 231 2.27 1.09 0.92
CA VAL A 231 2.00 0.60 -0.43
C VAL A 231 1.91 1.77 -1.39
N ILE A 232 2.62 1.70 -2.49
CA ILE A 232 2.58 2.67 -3.59
C ILE A 232 2.09 1.99 -4.87
N GLY A 233 1.10 2.59 -5.51
CA GLY A 233 0.61 2.15 -6.81
C GLY A 233 1.56 2.54 -7.93
N ARG A 234 2.06 1.56 -8.68
CA ARG A 234 2.93 1.80 -9.85
C ARG A 234 2.21 2.42 -11.05
N SER A 235 0.87 2.32 -11.08
CA SER A 235 0.03 2.89 -12.14
C SER A 235 -0.44 4.32 -11.83
N ASN A 236 -0.12 4.83 -10.64
CA ASN A 236 -0.49 6.17 -10.19
C ASN A 236 0.35 7.24 -10.94
N PRO A 237 -0.25 8.23 -11.63
CA PRO A 237 0.49 9.32 -12.29
C PRO A 237 1.30 10.20 -11.31
N ASN A 238 0.91 10.26 -10.04
CA ASN A 238 1.64 10.94 -8.97
C ASN A 238 2.69 10.05 -8.28
N MET A 239 2.96 8.82 -8.78
CA MET A 239 3.79 7.82 -8.10
C MET A 239 5.10 8.41 -7.56
N LYS A 240 5.78 9.27 -8.33
CA LYS A 240 7.02 9.90 -7.87
C LYS A 240 6.81 10.73 -6.59
N ALA A 241 5.78 11.58 -6.57
CA ALA A 241 5.50 12.44 -5.42
C ALA A 241 5.05 11.60 -4.20
N ASN A 242 4.17 10.62 -4.40
CA ASN A 242 3.75 9.74 -3.32
C ASN A 242 4.92 8.90 -2.78
N LEU A 243 5.82 8.41 -3.64
CA LEU A 243 7.01 7.67 -3.23
C LEU A 243 8.02 8.56 -2.49
N ASP A 244 8.23 9.80 -2.93
CA ASP A 244 9.09 10.74 -2.23
C ASP A 244 8.53 11.06 -0.83
N PHE A 245 7.22 11.23 -0.71
CA PHE A 245 6.55 11.38 0.59
C PHE A 245 6.66 10.12 1.45
N ALA A 246 6.45 8.93 0.88
CA ALA A 246 6.63 7.66 1.58
C ALA A 246 8.05 7.47 2.14
N ARG A 247 9.08 7.88 1.37
CA ARG A 247 10.48 7.85 1.83
C ARG A 247 10.72 8.80 2.99
N GLN A 248 10.12 9.99 2.98
CA GLN A 248 10.21 10.92 4.10
C GLN A 248 9.56 10.33 5.36
N VAL A 249 8.37 9.75 5.23
CA VAL A 249 7.69 9.05 6.34
C VAL A 249 8.54 7.90 6.87
N LYS A 250 9.09 7.05 5.99
CA LYS A 250 9.97 5.95 6.40
C LYS A 250 11.22 6.47 7.13
N ALA A 251 11.93 7.45 6.56
CA ALA A 251 13.14 8.00 7.15
C ALA A 251 12.88 8.63 8.54
N THR A 252 11.74 9.33 8.71
CA THR A 252 11.33 9.83 10.02
C THR A 252 11.09 8.69 11.00
N ALA A 253 10.36 7.64 10.59
CA ALA A 253 10.09 6.49 11.44
C ALA A 253 11.36 5.74 11.84
N ASP A 254 12.30 5.54 10.92
CA ASP A 254 13.56 4.87 11.22
C ASP A 254 14.41 5.65 12.23
N ASN A 255 14.26 6.98 12.26
CA ASN A 255 14.94 7.84 13.23
C ASN A 255 14.29 7.79 14.63
N ILE A 256 12.96 7.85 14.72
CA ILE A 256 12.26 7.95 16.02
C ILE A 256 11.77 6.61 16.59
N TYR A 257 11.49 5.62 15.75
CA TYR A 257 11.07 4.26 16.09
C TYR A 257 11.75 3.20 15.20
N PRO A 258 13.07 2.98 15.35
CA PRO A 258 13.79 1.96 14.58
C PRO A 258 13.09 0.60 14.64
N GLY A 259 12.80 0.01 13.47
CA GLY A 259 12.10 -1.28 13.35
C GLY A 259 10.58 -1.20 13.23
N LEU A 260 9.97 -0.01 13.31
CA LEU A 260 8.52 0.19 13.07
C LEU A 260 8.16 -0.05 11.61
N MET A 261 8.98 0.45 10.67
CA MET A 261 8.70 0.32 9.25
C MET A 261 9.22 -1.01 8.72
N ARG A 262 8.32 -1.76 8.09
CA ARG A 262 8.65 -2.95 7.32
C ARG A 262 9.27 -2.60 5.97
N GLY A 263 8.91 -1.46 5.40
CA GLY A 263 9.41 -0.99 4.11
C GLY A 263 8.34 -0.32 3.25
N ILE A 264 8.68 -0.10 1.98
CA ILE A 264 7.82 0.49 0.96
C ILE A 264 7.65 -0.52 -0.17
N TYR A 265 6.45 -1.03 -0.37
CA TYR A 265 6.08 -1.92 -1.46
C TYR A 265 5.46 -1.11 -2.61
N MET A 266 5.98 -1.29 -3.82
CA MET A 266 5.46 -0.65 -5.03
C MET A 266 4.83 -1.73 -5.91
N GLY A 267 3.50 -1.83 -5.82
CA GLY A 267 2.71 -2.88 -6.47
C GLY A 267 1.99 -2.39 -7.73
N LYS A 268 1.54 -3.34 -8.55
CA LYS A 268 0.67 -3.07 -9.71
C LYS A 268 -0.72 -2.62 -9.25
N GLY A 269 -0.93 -1.31 -9.17
CA GLY A 269 -2.18 -0.70 -8.75
C GLY A 269 -2.10 0.82 -8.75
N ASP A 270 -3.18 1.46 -8.32
CA ASP A 270 -3.28 2.91 -8.14
C ASP A 270 -3.63 3.27 -6.69
N TYR A 271 -4.61 2.57 -6.10
CA TYR A 271 -5.01 2.72 -4.70
C TYR A 271 -5.51 4.13 -4.32
N ASN A 272 -6.16 4.84 -5.27
CA ASN A 272 -6.63 6.24 -5.14
C ASN A 272 -5.50 7.27 -4.97
N GLN A 273 -4.25 6.88 -5.19
CA GLN A 273 -3.09 7.77 -5.01
C GLN A 273 -2.93 8.75 -6.18
N ASP A 274 -3.56 8.48 -7.33
CA ASP A 274 -3.70 9.43 -8.43
C ASP A 274 -4.45 10.71 -8.05
N LEU A 275 -5.28 10.67 -7.00
CA LEU A 275 -6.07 11.81 -6.58
C LEU A 275 -5.23 12.91 -5.92
N TYR A 276 -4.08 12.56 -5.30
CA TYR A 276 -3.35 13.52 -4.48
C TYR A 276 -1.88 13.11 -4.22
N PRO A 277 -0.90 14.04 -4.34
CA PRO A 277 0.53 13.73 -4.20
C PRO A 277 0.99 13.36 -2.79
N GLN A 278 0.20 13.66 -1.75
CA GLN A 278 0.44 13.23 -0.35
C GLN A 278 -0.62 12.21 0.11
N ALA A 279 -1.07 11.34 -0.80
CA ALA A 279 -1.88 10.18 -0.47
C ALA A 279 -1.00 8.95 -0.19
N LEU A 280 -1.19 8.28 0.96
CA LEU A 280 -0.50 7.04 1.29
C LEU A 280 -1.49 5.95 1.72
N LEU A 281 -1.13 4.70 1.43
CA LEU A 281 -1.80 3.52 1.96
C LEU A 281 -0.86 2.85 2.96
N PHE A 282 -1.37 2.55 4.14
CA PHE A 282 -0.63 1.86 5.19
C PHE A 282 -1.24 0.49 5.46
N GLU A 283 -0.42 -0.56 5.33
CA GLU A 283 -0.71 -1.89 5.86
C GLU A 283 -0.15 -1.97 7.28
N ILE A 284 -1.03 -1.93 8.27
CA ILE A 284 -0.67 -1.91 9.70
C ILE A 284 -0.85 -3.32 10.27
N GLY A 285 0.24 -4.07 10.38
CA GLY A 285 0.17 -5.46 10.80
C GLY A 285 -0.45 -6.39 9.76
N THR A 286 -0.97 -7.52 10.26
CA THR A 286 -1.55 -8.59 9.45
C THR A 286 -2.80 -9.16 10.12
N ASP A 287 -3.71 -9.76 9.34
CA ASP A 287 -4.91 -10.47 9.80
C ASP A 287 -4.60 -11.55 10.85
N LYS A 288 -3.38 -12.11 10.84
CA LYS A 288 -2.91 -13.10 11.82
C LYS A 288 -2.53 -12.50 13.19
N GLY A 289 -2.55 -11.18 13.31
CA GLY A 289 -2.22 -10.45 14.54
C GLY A 289 -3.41 -10.16 15.44
N SER A 290 -3.21 -9.22 16.37
CA SER A 290 -4.25 -8.67 17.25
C SER A 290 -4.49 -7.19 16.97
N LEU A 291 -5.70 -6.72 17.26
CA LEU A 291 -6.04 -5.30 17.21
C LEU A 291 -5.11 -4.46 18.10
N THR A 292 -4.67 -5.01 19.24
CA THR A 292 -3.80 -4.30 20.19
C THR A 292 -2.45 -3.93 19.57
N ILE A 293 -1.75 -4.89 18.96
CA ILE A 293 -0.42 -4.62 18.37
C ILE A 293 -0.53 -3.70 17.15
N ALA A 294 -1.62 -3.79 16.38
CA ALA A 294 -1.88 -2.88 15.27
C ALA A 294 -2.23 -1.46 15.75
N SER A 295 -3.00 -1.34 16.83
CA SER A 295 -3.32 -0.04 17.44
C SER A 295 -2.09 0.63 18.05
N ASN A 296 -1.15 -0.14 18.62
CA ASN A 296 0.14 0.37 19.08
C ASN A 296 0.95 0.95 17.91
N ALA A 297 1.06 0.19 16.82
CA ALA A 297 1.75 0.64 15.61
C ALA A 297 1.12 1.91 15.02
N ALA A 298 -0.21 1.96 14.97
CA ALA A 298 -0.95 3.13 14.48
C ALA A 298 -0.70 4.40 15.32
N ARG A 299 -0.55 4.28 16.64
CA ARG A 299 -0.19 5.41 17.51
C ARG A 299 1.23 5.90 17.25
N LEU A 300 2.19 4.99 17.10
CA LEU A 300 3.58 5.33 16.76
C LEU A 300 3.68 5.98 15.37
N LEU A 301 2.95 5.43 14.40
CA LEU A 301 2.86 5.99 13.05
C LEU A 301 2.29 7.41 13.05
N SER A 302 1.36 7.73 13.96
CA SER A 302 0.85 9.10 14.09
C SER A 302 1.95 10.10 14.37
N ASP A 303 2.91 9.79 15.26
CA ASP A 303 4.03 10.68 15.56
C ASP A 303 4.98 10.87 14.35
N VAL A 304 5.09 9.84 13.49
CA VAL A 304 5.92 9.87 12.28
C VAL A 304 5.36 10.81 11.20
N VAL A 305 4.04 10.83 11.02
CA VAL A 305 3.38 11.61 9.94
C VAL A 305 3.04 13.05 10.35
N THR A 306 3.60 13.54 11.47
CA THR A 306 3.36 14.89 12.04
C THR A 306 4.37 15.94 11.61
#